data_AF-A0A8T5BUS6-F1
#
_entry.id   AF-A0A8T5BUS6-F1
#
_cell.length_a   1.000
_cell.length_b   1.000
_cell.length_c   1.000
_cell.angle_alpha   90.00
_cell.angle_beta   90.00
_cell.angle_gamma   90.00
#
_symmetry.space_group_name_H-M   'P 1'
#
loop_
_entity.id
_entity.type
_entity.pdbx_description
1 polymer ?
#
loop_
_entity_poly.entity_id
_entity_poly.type
_entity_poly.pdbx_seq_one_letter_code
_entity_poly.pdbx_strand_id
1 'polypeptide(L)' 'MDNINIFTLGFILTLIGLGIIIASFLLYIKKTKPKINGGGVIFIGPIPLVFTTNKVIGKTLILITLLIILVMIFLMIYSF' A
#
# COMPACT_ATOMS: atom_id res chain seq x y z
N MET A 1 25.24 29.45 -23.95
CA MET A 1 23.95 28.72 -24.00
C MET A 1 24.21 27.40 -23.30
N ASP A 2 23.68 27.24 -22.10
CA ASP A 2 24.00 26.09 -21.27
C ASP A 2 23.44 24.83 -21.92
N ASN A 3 24.31 23.85 -22.14
CA ASN A 3 23.94 22.56 -22.73
C ASN A 3 23.18 21.77 -21.67
N ILE A 4 21.87 21.98 -21.60
CA ILE A 4 21.01 21.21 -20.70
C ILE A 4 21.11 19.75 -21.14
N ASN A 5 21.70 18.94 -20.27
CA ASN A 5 21.90 17.53 -20.52
C ASN A 5 20.52 16.86 -20.68
N ILE A 6 20.37 16.04 -21.72
CA ILE A 6 19.11 15.35 -22.07
C ILE A 6 18.61 14.52 -20.88
N PHE A 7 19.54 14.00 -20.08
CA PHE A 7 19.24 13.33 -18.80
C PHE A 7 18.55 14.24 -17.79
N THR A 8 19.04 15.46 -17.59
CA THR A 8 18.45 16.44 -16.68
C THR A 8 17.06 16.84 -17.16
N LEU A 9 16.89 17.02 -18.48
CA LEU A 9 15.61 17.37 -19.08
C LEU A 9 14.57 16.24 -18.89
N GLY A 10 14.99 14.99 -19.14
CA GLY A 10 14.16 13.80 -18.91
C GLY A 10 13.75 13.65 -17.44
N PHE A 11 14.69 13.84 -16.52
CA PHE A 11 14.43 13.78 -15.09
C PHE A 11 13.42 14.84 -14.62
N ILE A 12 13.57 16.09 -15.07
CA ILE A 12 12.62 17.17 -14.78
C ILE A 12 11.23 16.83 -15.33
N LEU A 13 11.15 16.29 -16.55
CA LEU A 13 9.89 15.93 -17.17
C LEU A 13 9.18 14.77 -16.43
N THR A 14 9.95 13.77 -15.96
CA THR A 14 9.42 12.69 -15.12
C THR A 14 8.87 13.21 -13.80
N LEU A 15 9.58 14.13 -13.13
CA LEU A 15 9.11 14.73 -11.88
C LEU A 15 7.81 15.52 -12.06
N ILE A 16 7.72 16.30 -13.14
CA ILE A 16 6.50 17.05 -13.48
C ILE A 16 5.34 16.07 -13.75
N GLY A 17 5.58 15.03 -14.54
CA GLY A 17 4.57 14.00 -14.83
C GLY A 17 4.05 13.31 -13.57
N LEU A 18 4.95 12.92 -12.66
CA LEU A 18 4.59 12.30 -11.38
C LEU A 18 3.78 13.27 -10.51
N GLY A 19 4.16 14.55 -10.46
CA GLY A 19 3.41 15.59 -9.76
C GLY A 19 1.98 15.74 -10.28
N ILE A 20 1.79 15.72 -11.60
CA ILE A 20 0.46 15.80 -12.23
C ILE A 20 -0.39 14.58 -11.83
N ILE A 21 0.17 13.37 -11.90
CA ILE A 21 -0.55 12.14 -11.53
C ILE A 21 -1.03 12.20 -10.07
N ILE A 22 -0.15 12.61 -9.15
CA ILE A 22 -0.49 12.73 -7.72
C ILE A 22 -1.59 13.78 -7.52
N ALA A 23 -1.46 14.96 -8.14
CA ALA A 23 -2.44 16.03 -8.03
C ALA A 23 -3.82 15.62 -8.56
N SER A 24 -3.85 14.97 -9.73
CA SER A 24 -5.09 14.44 -10.32
C SER A 24 -5.74 13.38 -9.43
N PHE A 25 -4.96 12.46 -8.88
CA PHE A 25 -5.47 11.41 -7.98
C PHE A 25 -6.05 12.01 -6.70
N LEU A 26 -5.40 13.02 -6.11
CA LEU A 26 -5.87 13.69 -4.90
C LEU A 26 -7.19 14.44 -5.13
N LEU A 27 -7.33 15.12 -6.28
CA LEU A 27 -8.57 15.78 -6.67
C LEU A 27 -9.70 14.77 -6.92
N TYR A 28 -9.38 13.62 -7.53
CA TYR A 28 -10.34 12.54 -7.77
C TYR A 28 -10.87 11.95 -6.45
N ILE A 29 -9.99 11.69 -5.48
CA ILE A 29 -10.37 11.20 -4.15
C ILE A 29 -11.22 12.23 -3.41
N LYS A 30 -10.97 13.54 -3.57
CA LYS A 30 -11.75 14.59 -2.89
C LYS A 30 -13.17 14.72 -3.44
N LYS A 31 -13.36 14.50 -4.75
CA LYS A 31 -14.67 14.65 -5.42
C LYS A 31 -15.62 13.50 -5.12
N THR A 32 -15.06 12.31 -4.91
CA THR A 32 -15.81 11.16 -4.42
C THR A 32 -15.83 11.25 -2.88
N LYS A 33 -16.96 11.00 -2.22
CA LYS A 33 -16.96 10.67 -0.78
C LYS A 33 -17.00 9.15 -0.66
N PRO A 34 -15.97 8.40 -1.12
CA PRO A 34 -16.03 6.96 -0.99
C PRO A 34 -16.13 6.68 0.51
N LYS A 35 -17.10 5.85 0.92
CA LYS A 35 -16.99 5.20 2.22
C LYS A 35 -15.73 4.34 2.13
N ILE A 36 -14.63 4.86 2.65
CA ILE A 36 -13.35 4.17 2.68
C ILE A 36 -13.55 3.02 3.66
N ASN A 37 -13.96 1.87 3.13
CA ASN A 37 -13.90 0.62 3.85
C ASN A 37 -12.42 0.21 3.77
N GLY A 38 -11.62 0.74 4.68
CA GLY A 38 -10.21 0.40 4.84
C GLY A 38 -10.03 -0.60 5.98
N GLY A 39 -8.91 -1.30 5.94
CA GLY A 39 -8.46 -2.15 7.03
C GLY A 39 -7.03 -2.59 6.79
N GLY A 40 -6.34 -2.98 7.85
CA GLY A 40 -4.96 -3.41 7.82
C GLY A 40 -4.65 -4.33 9.01
N VAL A 41 -3.51 -4.99 8.94
CA VAL A 41 -3.05 -5.91 9.97
C VAL A 41 -1.65 -5.50 10.37
N ILE A 42 -1.45 -5.25 11.66
CA ILE A 42 -0.15 -4.93 12.22
C ILE A 42 0.37 -6.18 12.92
N PHE A 43 1.53 -6.67 12.52
CA PHE A 43 2.19 -7.79 13.18
C PHE A 43 3.16 -7.25 14.23
N ILE A 44 2.83 -7.41 15.51
CA ILE A 44 3.73 -7.10 16.64
C ILE A 44 4.38 -8.42 17.05
N GLY A 45 5.52 -8.73 16.43
CA GLY A 45 6.06 -10.08 16.46
C GLY A 45 5.10 -11.08 15.78
N PRO A 46 4.99 -12.34 16.25
CA PRO A 46 4.06 -13.32 15.66
C PRO A 46 2.58 -13.03 16.00
N ILE A 47 2.29 -11.99 16.79
CA ILE A 47 0.94 -11.66 17.22
C ILE A 47 0.33 -10.65 16.23
N PRO A 48 -0.71 -11.03 15.46
CA PRO A 48 -1.38 -10.12 14.55
C PRO A 48 -2.39 -9.23 15.27
N LEU A 49 -2.53 -7.98 14.80
CA LEU A 49 -3.54 -7.03 15.26
C LEU A 49 -4.33 -6.51 14.05
N VAL A 50 -5.58 -6.97 13.91
CA VAL A 50 -6.44 -6.66 12.75
C VAL A 50 -7.27 -5.41 13.03
N PHE A 51 -7.08 -4.37 12.24
CA PHE A 51 -7.89 -3.15 12.26
C PHE A 51 -8.74 -3.11 11.01
N THR A 52 -10.05 -2.95 11.17
CA THR A 52 -10.95 -2.86 10.03
C THR A 52 -12.09 -1.89 10.30
N THR A 53 -12.45 -1.10 9.29
CA THR A 53 -13.60 -0.20 9.33
C THR A 53 -14.89 -0.91 8.90
N ASN A 54 -14.81 -2.12 8.35
CA ASN A 54 -15.97 -2.86 7.85
C ASN A 54 -15.88 -4.36 8.18
N LYS A 55 -16.98 -4.95 8.67
CA LYS A 55 -17.05 -6.37 9.01
C LYS A 55 -16.72 -7.29 7.83
N VAL A 56 -17.10 -6.91 6.60
CA VAL A 56 -16.81 -7.70 5.39
C VAL A 56 -15.31 -7.75 5.15
N ILE A 57 -14.63 -6.59 5.19
CA ILE A 57 -13.18 -6.49 5.02
C ILE A 57 -12.43 -7.13 6.19
N GLY A 58 -12.98 -7.02 7.40
CA GLY A 58 -12.43 -7.65 8.59
C GLY A 58 -12.34 -9.17 8.44
N LYS A 59 -13.40 -9.81 7.92
CA LYS A 59 -13.39 -11.26 7.65
C LYS A 59 -12.30 -11.65 6.66
N THR A 60 -12.14 -10.89 5.57
CA THR A 60 -11.10 -11.15 4.57
C THR A 60 -9.70 -10.97 5.14
N LEU A 61 -9.48 -9.91 5.91
CA LEU A 61 -8.19 -9.64 6.56
C LEU A 61 -7.83 -10.71 7.58
N ILE A 62 -8.80 -11.18 8.39
CA ILE A 62 -8.58 -12.27 9.34
C ILE A 62 -8.17 -13.56 8.61
N LEU A 63 -8.84 -13.90 7.50
CA LEU A 63 -8.51 -15.09 6.71
C LEU A 63 -7.07 -15.02 6.16
N ILE A 64 -6.71 -13.87 5.59
CA ILE A 64 -5.36 -13.63 5.04
C ILE A 64 -4.31 -13.69 6.16
N THR A 65 -4.60 -13.07 7.31
CA THR A 65 -3.73 -13.08 8.49
C THR A 65 -3.47 -14.50 8.97
N LEU A 66 -4.52 -15.31 9.06
CA LEU A 66 -4.42 -16.71 9.48
C LEU A 66 -3.55 -17.51 8.52
N LEU A 67 -3.71 -17.30 7.20
CA LEU A 67 -2.91 -17.96 6.18
C LEU A 67 -1.43 -17.55 6.28
N ILE A 68 -1.13 -16.27 6.48
CA ILE A 68 0.23 -15.75 6.69
C ILE A 68 0.87 -16.40 7.93
N ILE A 69 0.13 -16.47 9.05
CA ILE A 69 0.63 -17.10 10.28
C ILE A 69 0.93 -18.57 10.07
N LEU A 70 0.07 -19.28 9.34
CA LEU A 70 0.30 -20.69 9.03
C LEU A 70 1.58 -20.88 8.21
N VAL A 71 1.81 -20.02 7.21
CA VAL A 71 3.06 -20.02 6.43
C VAL A 71 4.26 -19.66 7.31
N MET A 72 4.15 -18.67 8.19
CA MET A 72 5.23 -18.30 9.11
C MET A 72 5.59 -19.45 10.07
N ILE A 73 4.59 -20.13 10.63
CA ILE A 73 4.80 -21.30 11.49
C ILE A 73 5.45 -22.44 10.71
N PHE A 74 4.95 -22.71 9.49
CA PHE A 74 5.53 -23.72 8.61
C PHE A 74 7.00 -23.43 8.32
N LEU A 75 7.33 -22.21 7.91
CA LEU A 75 8.72 -21.80 7.67
C LEU A 75 9.57 -21.92 8.94
N MET A 76 9.04 -21.56 10.12
CA MET A 76 9.78 -21.67 11.38
C MET A 76 10.09 -23.12 11.76
N ILE A 77 9.20 -24.07 11.44
CA ILE A 77 9.38 -25.49 11.75
C ILE A 77 10.29 -26.20 10.74
N TYR A 78 10.16 -25.89 9.44
CA TYR A 78 10.88 -26.60 8.37
C TYR A 78 12.19 -25.94 7.94
N SER A 79 12.44 -24.68 8.32
CA SER A 79 13.69 -23.97 8.03
C SER A 79 14.75 -24.13 9.14
N PHE A 80 14.41 -24.75 10.27
CA PHE A 80 15.33 -25.19 11.32
C PHE A 80 15.69 -26.67 11.12
#